data_AF-A0A6P1ZAX6-F1
#
_entry.id   AF-A0A6P1ZAX6-F1
#
_cell.length_a   1.000
_cell.length_b   1.000
_cell.length_c   1.000
_cell.angle_alpha   90.00
_cell.angle_beta   90.00
_cell.angle_gamma   90.00
#
_symmetry.space_group_name_H-M   'P 1'
#
loop_
_entity.id
_entity.type
_entity.pdbx_description
1 polymer ?
#
loop_
_entity_poly.entity_id
_entity_poly.type
_entity_poly.pdbx_seq_one_letter_code
_entity_poly.pdbx_strand_id
1 'polypeptide(L)'
;MGDSNTEGWTVPPNFLEPRHIQERGIAGDMTWGVLERINQPLHESPTKIYLIIGTNDLGAGTTVDQLLENCPTILDSIKPPIRVFCIAIPPINNQIMAANGISTSSTSKKIFEAN
;
A
#
# COMPACT_ATOMS: atom_id res chain seq x y z
N MET A 1 -2.60 -2.87 5.07
CA MET A 1 -3.54 -2.31 4.09
C MET A 1 -2.76 -2.03 2.83
N GLY A 2 -3.34 -2.30 1.66
CA GLY A 2 -2.59 -2.19 0.42
C GLY A 2 -3.22 -2.98 -0.71
N ASP A 3 -2.36 -3.36 -1.65
CA ASP A 3 -2.70 -4.18 -2.81
C ASP A 3 -2.39 -5.67 -2.61
N SER A 4 -2.19 -6.41 -3.71
CA SER A 4 -1.80 -7.81 -3.75
C SER A 4 -0.50 -8.13 -3.00
N ASN A 5 0.38 -7.16 -2.76
CA ASN A 5 1.58 -7.38 -1.93
C ASN A 5 1.24 -7.55 -0.44
N THR A 6 0.04 -7.16 -0.02
CA THR A 6 -0.45 -7.31 1.35
C THR A 6 -1.56 -8.35 1.50
N GLU A 7 -2.29 -8.63 0.41
CA GLU A 7 -3.38 -9.60 0.40
C GLU A 7 -2.92 -10.98 0.86
N GLY A 8 -3.67 -11.59 1.78
CA GLY A 8 -3.37 -12.93 2.31
C GLY A 8 -2.17 -12.98 3.25
N TRP A 9 -1.58 -11.84 3.61
CA TRP A 9 -0.54 -11.80 4.62
C TRP A 9 -1.10 -12.23 5.98
N THR A 10 -0.43 -13.20 6.59
CA THR A 10 -0.77 -13.70 7.94
C THR A 10 0.39 -13.47 8.88
N VAL A 11 0.07 -13.23 10.15
CA VAL A 11 1.06 -13.03 11.19
C VAL A 11 1.75 -14.38 11.45
N PRO A 12 3.09 -14.48 11.30
CA PRO A 12 3.80 -15.69 11.68
C PRO A 12 3.60 -15.97 13.18
N PRO A 13 3.47 -17.24 13.60
CA PRO A 13 3.09 -17.61 14.98
C PRO A 13 3.95 -16.98 16.09
N ASN A 14 5.19 -16.58 15.79
CA ASN A 14 6.17 -16.07 16.75
C ASN A 14 6.53 -14.58 16.55
N PHE A 15 5.83 -13.86 15.65
CA PHE A 15 6.24 -12.51 15.26
C PHE A 15 5.51 -11.42 16.05
N LEU A 16 4.18 -11.54 16.20
CA LEU A 16 3.31 -10.61 16.91
C LEU A 16 2.13 -11.40 17.51
N GLU A 17 1.50 -10.89 18.57
CA GLU A 17 0.23 -11.46 19.03
C GLU A 17 -0.81 -11.34 17.88
N PRO A 18 -1.27 -12.46 17.28
CA PRO A 18 -2.06 -12.41 16.05
C PRO A 18 -3.44 -11.75 16.24
N ARG A 19 -3.88 -11.61 17.50
CA ARG A 19 -5.25 -11.17 17.85
C ARG A 19 -5.56 -9.72 17.50
N HIS A 20 -4.55 -8.90 17.19
CA HIS A 20 -4.74 -7.46 16.97
C HIS A 20 -4.32 -7.00 15.57
N ILE A 21 -4.24 -7.92 14.61
CA ILE A 21 -3.86 -7.60 13.24
C ILE A 21 -4.97 -7.99 12.28
N GLN A 22 -5.39 -7.01 11.48
CA GLN A 22 -6.38 -7.18 10.43
C GLN A 22 -5.74 -6.91 9.07
N GLU A 23 -5.74 -7.93 8.21
CA GLU A 23 -5.35 -7.83 6.81
C GLU A 23 -6.44 -7.05 6.04
N ARG A 24 -6.03 -6.11 5.18
CA ARG A 24 -6.93 -5.25 4.37
C ARG A 24 -6.33 -4.98 2.99
N GLY A 25 -5.70 -5.99 2.41
CA GLY A 25 -5.11 -6.01 1.08
C GLY A 25 -6.17 -6.40 0.07
N ILE A 26 -6.15 -5.77 -1.09
CA ILE A 26 -7.05 -6.11 -2.20
C ILE A 26 -6.21 -6.21 -3.46
N ALA A 27 -6.18 -7.37 -4.11
CA ALA A 27 -5.43 -7.52 -5.36
C ALA A 27 -5.86 -6.49 -6.41
N GLY A 28 -4.88 -5.86 -7.06
CA GLY A 28 -5.11 -4.84 -8.07
C GLY A 28 -5.52 -3.46 -7.55
N ASP A 29 -5.65 -3.27 -6.24
CA ASP A 29 -6.03 -1.99 -5.65
C ASP A 29 -4.99 -0.90 -5.95
N MET A 30 -5.45 0.35 -6.01
CA MET A 30 -4.68 1.54 -6.34
C MET A 30 -4.84 2.58 -5.25
N THR A 31 -4.09 3.68 -5.32
CA THR A 31 -4.18 4.74 -4.29
C THR A 31 -5.58 5.31 -4.12
N TRP A 32 -6.35 5.47 -5.21
CA TRP A 32 -7.73 5.96 -5.16
C TRP A 32 -8.66 4.98 -4.43
N GLY A 33 -8.54 3.67 -4.66
CA GLY A 33 -9.38 2.66 -4.00
C GLY A 33 -9.09 2.53 -2.51
N VAL A 34 -7.81 2.67 -2.13
CA VAL A 34 -7.41 2.81 -0.73
C VAL A 34 -8.07 4.03 -0.09
N LEU A 35 -8.04 5.20 -0.75
CA LEU A 35 -8.66 6.43 -0.23
C LEU A 35 -10.17 6.26 0.02
N GLU A 36 -10.89 5.57 -0.85
CA GLU A 36 -12.32 5.29 -0.68
C GLU A 36 -12.62 4.42 0.54
N ARG A 37 -11.72 3.50 0.89
CA ARG A 37 -11.99 2.45 1.89
C ARG A 37 -11.21 2.59 3.21
N ILE A 38 -10.26 3.52 3.29
CA ILE A 38 -9.39 3.74 4.45
C ILE A 38 -10.18 4.01 5.73
N ASN A 39 -11.33 4.69 5.61
CA ASN A 39 -12.21 5.04 6.71
C ASN A 39 -13.43 4.11 6.88
N GLN A 40 -13.48 2.97 6.17
CA GLN A 40 -14.56 2.01 6.38
C GLN A 40 -14.60 1.55 7.85
N PRO A 41 -15.81 1.31 8.42
CA PRO A 41 -15.96 0.85 9.79
C PRO A 41 -15.16 -0.42 10.06
N LEU A 42 -14.46 -0.45 11.18
CA LEU A 42 -13.70 -1.60 11.66
C LEU A 42 -14.32 -2.10 12.96
N HIS A 43 -14.23 -3.42 13.20
CA HIS A 43 -14.69 -4.02 14.45
C HIS A 43 -13.94 -3.47 15.67
N GLU A 44 -12.66 -3.16 15.49
CA GLU A 44 -11.80 -2.50 16.48
C GLU A 44 -11.12 -1.29 15.82
N SER A 45 -10.97 -0.20 16.58
CA SER A 45 -10.25 0.98 16.08
C SER A 45 -8.75 0.71 16.02
N PRO A 46 -8.10 0.83 14.85
CA PRO A 46 -6.68 0.55 14.74
C PRO A 46 -5.87 1.63 15.46
N THR A 47 -4.71 1.26 16.00
CA THR A 47 -3.74 2.23 16.53
C THR A 47 -2.61 2.51 15.54
N LYS A 48 -2.43 1.61 14.56
CA LYS A 48 -1.38 1.65 13.55
C LYS A 48 -1.91 1.14 12.20
N ILE A 49 -1.50 1.77 11.11
CA ILE A 49 -1.72 1.30 9.74
C ILE A 49 -0.37 1.14 9.07
N TYR A 50 -0.10 -0.05 8.52
CA TYR A 50 1.00 -0.28 7.59
C TYR A 50 0.41 -0.26 6.17
N LEU A 51 0.88 0.68 5.35
CA LEU A 51 0.38 0.94 4.01
C LEU A 51 1.45 0.61 2.97
N ILE A 52 1.13 -0.29 2.05
CA ILE A 52 1.93 -0.61 0.85
C ILE A 52 1.01 -0.48 -0.36
N ILE A 53 1.18 0.57 -1.16
CA ILE A 53 0.31 0.85 -2.31
C ILE A 53 1.08 1.64 -3.36
N GLY A 54 0.63 1.57 -4.61
CA GLY A 54 1.18 2.34 -5.73
C GLY A 54 1.76 1.50 -6.86
N THR A 55 1.96 0.19 -6.67
CA THR A 55 2.49 -0.68 -7.73
C THR A 55 1.54 -0.73 -8.93
N ASN A 56 0.23 -0.78 -8.66
CA ASN A 56 -0.80 -0.86 -9.69
C ASN A 56 -1.03 0.50 -10.36
N ASP A 57 -0.92 1.60 -9.61
CA ASP A 57 -0.95 2.96 -10.15
C ASP A 57 0.16 3.13 -11.20
N LEU A 58 1.40 2.78 -10.86
CA LEU A 58 2.53 2.83 -11.79
C LEU A 58 2.34 1.88 -12.98
N GLY A 59 1.80 0.68 -12.74
CA GLY A 59 1.47 -0.28 -13.79
C GLY A 59 0.38 0.22 -14.75
N ALA A 60 -0.54 1.05 -14.27
CA ALA A 60 -1.58 1.68 -15.07
C ALA A 60 -1.14 2.98 -15.77
N GLY A 61 0.13 3.39 -15.58
CA GLY A 61 0.70 4.58 -16.23
C GLY A 61 0.60 5.87 -15.42
N THR A 62 0.16 5.82 -14.16
CA THR A 62 0.27 6.97 -13.24
C THR A 62 1.73 7.33 -13.08
N THR A 63 2.04 8.62 -13.20
CA THR A 63 3.42 9.10 -13.01
C THR A 63 3.80 9.06 -11.54
N VAL A 64 5.10 8.97 -11.28
CA VAL A 64 5.62 9.01 -9.90
C VAL A 64 5.17 10.30 -9.20
N ASP A 65 5.18 11.44 -9.90
CA ASP A 65 4.82 12.72 -9.31
C ASP A 65 3.31 12.77 -8.94
N GLN A 66 2.42 12.21 -9.76
CA GLN A 66 1.01 12.04 -9.39
C GLN A 66 0.82 11.10 -8.20
N LEU A 67 1.59 10.01 -8.14
CA LEU A 67 1.55 9.09 -7.00
C LEU A 67 1.97 9.79 -5.70
N LEU A 68 2.94 10.70 -5.77
CA LEU A 68 3.38 11.54 -4.65
C LEU A 68 2.31 12.51 -4.17
N GLU A 69 1.38 12.93 -5.02
CA GLU A 69 0.25 13.80 -4.67
C GLU A 69 -0.91 13.01 -4.03
N ASN A 70 -1.10 11.75 -4.45
CA ASN A 70 -2.15 10.89 -3.90
C ASN A 70 -1.86 10.44 -2.47
N CYS A 71 -0.59 10.16 -2.14
CA CYS A 71 -0.19 9.66 -0.82
C CYS A 71 -0.58 10.60 0.33
N PRO A 72 -0.25 11.92 0.30
CA PRO A 72 -0.70 12.88 1.31
C PRO A 72 -2.22 12.89 1.47
N THR A 73 -2.99 12.79 0.38
CA THR A 73 -4.46 12.76 0.44
C THR A 73 -4.98 11.56 1.23
N ILE A 74 -4.36 10.39 1.07
CA ILE A 74 -4.68 9.21 1.90
C ILE A 74 -4.36 9.49 3.36
N LEU A 75 -3.17 10.04 3.66
CA LEU A 75 -2.74 10.32 5.03
C LEU A 75 -3.66 11.33 5.73
N ASP A 76 -4.03 12.41 5.05
CA ASP A 76 -4.91 13.46 5.57
C ASP A 76 -6.33 12.96 5.83
N SER A 77 -6.76 11.91 5.11
CA SER A 77 -8.07 11.29 5.32
C SER A 77 -8.14 10.44 6.59
N ILE A 78 -7.00 10.05 7.18
CA ILE A 78 -6.93 9.16 8.34
C ILE A 78 -7.12 9.96 9.63
N LYS A 79 -8.13 9.59 10.41
CA LYS A 79 -8.47 10.29 11.66
C LYS A 79 -7.50 9.90 12.80
N PRO A 80 -7.03 10.86 13.63
CA PRO A 80 -6.27 10.56 14.84
C PRO A 80 -7.01 9.62 15.80
N PRO A 81 -6.32 8.86 16.67
CA PRO A 81 -4.87 8.87 16.95
C PRO A 81 -4.08 7.77 16.20
N ILE A 82 -4.45 7.46 14.96
CA ILE A 82 -3.83 6.39 14.16
C ILE A 82 -2.43 6.82 13.69
N ARG A 83 -1.40 6.00 13.94
CA ARG A 83 -0.08 6.17 13.32
C ARG A 83 0.00 5.42 11.99
N VAL A 84 0.51 6.06 10.94
CA VAL A 84 0.60 5.46 9.61
C VAL A 84 2.06 5.24 9.24
N PHE A 85 2.38 4.04 8.77
CA PHE A 85 3.69 3.64 8.27
C PHE A 85 3.58 3.36 6.78
N CYS A 86 4.09 4.27 5.95
CA CYS A 86 4.21 4.06 4.51
C CYS A 86 5.44 3.22 4.22
N ILE A 87 5.24 2.03 3.65
CA ILE A 87 6.32 1.13 3.26
C ILE A 87 6.65 1.38 1.79
N ALA A 88 7.94 1.33 1.46
CA ALA A 88 8.40 1.45 0.08
C ALA A 88 7.76 0.40 -0.83
N ILE A 89 7.45 0.79 -2.06
CA ILE A 89 6.96 -0.14 -3.09
C ILE A 89 8.08 -1.17 -3.37
N PRO A 90 7.80 -2.48 -3.31
CA PRO A 90 8.79 -3.51 -3.58
C PRO A 90 9.38 -3.40 -4.99
N PRO A 91 10.65 -3.79 -5.20
CA PRO A 91 11.23 -3.83 -6.53
C PRO A 91 10.57 -4.92 -7.38
N ILE A 92 10.44 -4.65 -8.67
CA ILE A 92 9.95 -5.62 -9.65
C ILE A 92 11.11 -6.22 -10.46
N ASN A 93 10.95 -7.47 -10.87
CA ASN A 93 11.87 -8.08 -11.82
C ASN A 93 11.39 -7.83 -13.25
N ASN A 94 11.97 -6.82 -13.91
CA ASN A 94 11.58 -6.43 -15.27
C ASN A 94 11.74 -7.56 -16.30
N GLN A 95 12.66 -8.51 -16.11
CA GLN A 95 12.81 -9.64 -17.05
C GLN A 95 11.61 -10.58 -16.98
N ILE A 96 11.14 -10.89 -15.77
CA ILE A 96 9.96 -11.74 -15.56
C ILE A 96 8.70 -11.03 -16.07
N MET A 97 8.58 -9.73 -15.81
CA MET A 97 7.42 -8.95 -16.28
C MET A 97 7.34 -8.91 -17.80
N ALA A 98 8.47 -8.63 -18.47
CA ALA A 98 8.55 -8.64 -19.92
C ALA A 98 8.25 -10.01 -20.52
N ALA A 99 8.75 -11.09 -19.92
CA ALA A 99 8.47 -12.46 -20.36
C ALA A 99 6.97 -12.82 -20.28
N ASN A 100 6.24 -12.19 -19.36
CA ASN A 100 4.79 -12.34 -19.20
C ASN A 100 3.98 -11.30 -20.01
N GLY A 101 4.62 -10.53 -20.89
CA GLY A 101 3.96 -9.53 -21.72
C GLY A 101 3.50 -8.27 -20.96
N ILE A 102 4.02 -8.03 -19.76
CA ILE A 102 3.68 -6.88 -18.92
C ILE A 102 4.73 -5.79 -19.13
N SER A 103 4.30 -4.64 -19.67
CA SER A 103 5.15 -3.46 -19.78
C SER A 103 5.27 -2.77 -18.42
N THR A 104 6.49 -2.57 -17.93
CA THR A 104 6.74 -1.92 -16.64
C THR A 104 7.62 -0.70 -16.78
N SER A 105 7.37 0.32 -15.96
CA SER A 105 8.31 1.41 -15.72
C SER A 105 8.91 1.25 -14.33
N SER A 106 10.23 1.10 -14.22
CA SER A 106 10.91 1.01 -12.93
C SER A 106 11.48 2.36 -12.55
N THR A 107 11.20 2.85 -11.33
CA THR A 107 11.81 4.06 -10.78
C THR A 107 12.49 3.75 -9.44
N SER A 108 13.64 4.38 -9.19
CA SER A 108 14.38 4.31 -7.92
C SER A 108 14.27 5.60 -7.08
N LYS A 109 13.40 6.54 -7.46
CA LYS A 109 13.09 7.73 -6.66
C LYS A 109 12.57 7.31 -5.29
N LYS A 110 13.12 7.90 -4.23
CA LYS A 110 12.56 7.82 -2.87
C LYS A 110 11.17 8.47 -2.92
N ILE A 111 10.13 7.68 -2.64
CA ILE A 111 8.73 8.09 -2.85
C ILE A 111 8.19 8.87 -1.64
N PHE A 112 8.68 8.65 -0.42
CA PHE A 112 8.22 9.44 0.71
C PHE A 112 9.17 9.27 1.90
N GLU A 113 9.28 10.32 2.72
CA GLU A 113 9.88 10.25 4.06
C GLU A 113 8.89 10.90 5.02
N ALA A 114 8.16 10.07 5.77
CA ALA A 114 7.26 10.53 6.81
C ALA A 114 8.08 10.90 8.06
N ASN A 115 7.88 12.09 8.62
CA ASN A 115 8.50 12.52 9.88
C ASN A 115 7.92 11.79 11.09
#